data_AF-A0A2D7XAC4-F1
#
_entry.id   AF-A0A2D7XAC4-F1
#
_cell.length_a   1.000
_cell.length_b   1.000
_cell.length_c   1.000
_cell.angle_alpha   90.00
_cell.angle_beta   90.00
_cell.angle_gamma   90.00
#
_symmetry.space_group_name_H-M   'P 1'
#
loop_
_entity.id
_entity.type
_entity.pdbx_description
1 polymer ?
#
loop_
_entity_poly.entity_id
_entity_poly.type
_entity_poly.pdbx_seq_one_letter_code
_entity_poly.pdbx_strand_id
1 'polypeptide(L)' 'PESAKKIGHPAPFPQELPKRLIQLYSYEGDLIVDPFCGSGTTAVAAKSANRHYVGYDLNPEYISLAEKRLQDT' A
#
# COMPACT_ATOMS: atom_id res chain seq x y z
N PRO A 1 3.06 -14.26 5.53
CA PRO A 1 4.20 -13.34 5.29
C PRO A 1 4.29 -12.98 3.80
N GLU A 2 4.15 -11.69 3.46
CA GLU A 2 4.49 -11.18 2.13
C GLU A 2 5.99 -11.43 1.87
N SER A 3 6.31 -12.19 0.83
CA SER A 3 7.68 -12.53 0.45
C SER A 3 8.05 -11.73 -0.79
N ALA A 4 9.24 -11.11 -0.81
CA ALA A 4 9.77 -10.34 -1.93
C ALA A 4 9.68 -11.09 -3.28
N LYS A 5 9.85 -12.43 -3.25
CA LYS A 5 9.73 -13.30 -4.43
C LYS A 5 8.31 -13.41 -5.01
N LYS A 6 7.28 -13.18 -4.21
CA LYS A 6 5.87 -13.31 -4.61
C LYS A 6 5.28 -12.00 -5.15
N ILE A 7 5.89 -10.87 -4.76
CA ILE A 7 5.43 -9.52 -5.12
C ILE A 7 6.23 -8.95 -6.30
N GLY A 8 7.46 -9.42 -6.55
CA GLY A 8 8.31 -8.84 -7.59
C GLY A 8 8.95 -7.51 -7.17
N HIS A 9 8.81 -7.14 -5.89
CA HIS A 9 9.46 -5.99 -5.29
C HIS A 9 10.54 -6.50 -4.30
N PRO A 10 11.77 -5.96 -4.33
CA PRO A 10 12.87 -6.49 -3.53
C PRO A 10 12.71 -6.29 -2.02
N ALA A 11 11.93 -5.30 -1.57
CA ALA A 11 11.78 -4.98 -0.14
C ALA A 11 10.37 -4.49 0.31
N PRO A 12 9.28 -5.23 0.06
CA PRO A 12 7.97 -4.89 0.61
C PRO A 12 7.94 -5.15 2.12
N PHE A 13 7.49 -4.18 2.92
CA PHE A 13 7.15 -4.41 4.33
C PHE A 13 5.81 -5.17 4.43
N PRO A 14 5.55 -5.89 5.54
CA PRO A 14 4.27 -6.58 5.71
C PRO A 14 3.09 -5.61 5.79
N GLN A 15 1.99 -5.89 5.08
CA GLN A 15 0.74 -5.10 5.11
C GLN A 15 0.19 -4.79 6.52
N GLU A 16 0.45 -5.64 7.52
CA GLU A 16 0.03 -5.39 8.89
C GLU A 16 0.69 -4.14 9.51
N LEU A 17 1.91 -3.80 9.08
CA LEU A 17 2.64 -2.63 9.58
C LEU A 17 1.92 -1.31 9.28
N PRO A 18 1.64 -0.94 8.00
CA PRO A 18 0.90 0.28 7.71
C PRO A 18 -0.53 0.21 8.24
N LYS A 19 -1.17 -0.97 8.26
CA LYS A 19 -2.55 -1.12 8.76
C LYS A 19 -2.67 -0.66 10.21
N ARG A 20 -1.74 -1.07 11.08
CA ARG A 20 -1.70 -0.62 12.48
C ARG A 20 -1.53 0.88 12.59
N LEU A 21 -0.61 1.47 11.82
CA LEU A 21 -0.36 2.91 11.85
C LEU A 21 -1.60 3.70 11.37
N ILE A 22 -2.23 3.26 10.28
CA ILE A 22 -3.45 3.86 9.75
C ILE A 22 -4.57 3.81 10.78
N GLN A 23 -4.76 2.68 11.46
CA GLN A 23 -5.79 2.54 12.50
C GLN A 23 -5.54 3.42 13.72
N LEU A 24 -4.27 3.65 14.10
CA LEU A 24 -3.90 4.44 15.26
C LEU A 24 -3.93 5.95 15.01
N TYR A 25 -3.63 6.38 13.78
CA TYR A 25 -3.35 7.79 13.46
C TYR A 25 -4.29 8.41 12.43
N SER A 26 -5.37 7.72 12.05
CA SER A 26 -6.39 8.27 11.14
C SER A 26 -7.79 7.75 11.48
N TYR A 27 -8.80 8.46 11.02
CA TYR A 27 -10.20 8.04 11.07
C TYR A 27 -10.62 7.38 9.75
N GLU A 28 -11.75 6.68 9.75
CA GLU A 28 -12.35 6.21 8.50
C GLU A 28 -12.67 7.40 7.59
N GLY A 29 -12.42 7.24 6.29
CA GLY A 29 -12.56 8.31 5.30
C GLY A 29 -11.37 9.28 5.20
N ASP A 30 -10.39 9.24 6.12
CA ASP A 30 -9.19 10.07 5.98
C ASP A 30 -8.35 9.66 4.76
N LEU A 31 -7.55 10.62 4.27
CA LEU A 31 -6.61 10.41 3.17
C LEU A 31 -5.23 10.01 3.69
N ILE A 32 -4.76 8.83 3.30
CA ILE A 32 -3.40 8.36 3.54
C ILE A 32 -2.52 8.64 2.32
N VAL A 33 -1.39 9.31 2.54
CA VAL A 33 -0.43 9.63 1.47
C VAL A 33 0.86 8.84 1.67
N ASP A 34 1.29 8.14 0.62
CA ASP A 34 2.58 7.45 0.59
C ASP A 34 3.41 7.91 -0.63
N PRO A 35 4.41 8.79 -0.45
CA PRO A 35 5.18 9.34 -1.55
C PRO A 35 6.21 8.36 -2.14
N PHE A 36 6.36 7.16 -1.57
CA PHE A 36 7.28 6.12 -2.03
C PHE A 36 6.57 4.76 -1.99
N CYS A 37 5.41 4.68 -2.65
CA CYS A 37 4.46 3.59 -2.44
C CYS A 37 4.97 2.23 -2.92
N GLY A 38 5.98 2.18 -3.80
CA GLY A 38 6.50 0.95 -4.39
C GLY A 38 5.35 0.08 -4.90
N SER A 39 5.33 -1.17 -4.46
CA SER A 39 4.25 -2.13 -4.79
C SER A 39 2.87 -1.83 -4.18
N GLY A 40 2.63 -0.68 -3.56
CA GLY A 40 1.32 -0.24 -3.11
C GLY A 40 0.84 -0.79 -1.76
N THR A 41 1.72 -1.32 -0.92
CA THR A 41 1.31 -1.97 0.34
C THR A 41 0.55 -1.03 1.28
N THR A 42 0.94 0.25 1.40
CA THR A 42 0.22 1.26 2.19
C THR A 42 -1.18 1.52 1.65
N ALA A 43 -1.32 1.63 0.33
CA ALA A 43 -2.60 1.87 -0.33
C ALA A 43 -3.57 0.69 -0.12
N VAL A 44 -3.08 -0.54 -0.24
CA VAL A 44 -3.87 -1.75 0.05
C VAL A 44 -4.32 -1.76 1.51
N ALA A 45 -3.43 -1.43 2.45
CA ALA A 45 -3.77 -1.33 3.86
C ALA A 45 -4.83 -0.25 4.14
N ALA A 46 -4.68 0.94 3.55
CA ALA A 46 -5.64 2.05 3.66
C ALA A 46 -7.02 1.66 3.13
N LYS A 47 -7.09 1.07 1.93
CA LYS A 47 -8.34 0.56 1.34
C LYS A 47 -9.03 -0.44 2.27
N SER A 48 -8.28 -1.41 2.79
CA SER A 48 -8.80 -2.43 3.71
C SER A 48 -9.29 -1.87 5.05
N ALA A 49 -8.86 -0.67 5.40
CA ALA A 49 -9.25 0.05 6.60
C ALA A 49 -10.30 1.14 6.33
N ASN A 50 -10.96 1.19 5.17
CA ASN A 50 -11.93 2.23 4.82
C ASN A 50 -11.33 3.66 4.84
N ARG A 51 -10.07 3.82 4.43
CA ARG A 51 -9.43 5.13 4.20
C ARG A 51 -9.24 5.37 2.71
N HIS A 52 -9.24 6.64 2.31
CA HIS A 52 -8.77 7.05 1.01
C HIS A 52 -7.24 6.97 0.95
N TYR A 53 -6.68 6.88 -0.25
CA TYR A 53 -5.23 6.81 -0.41
C TYR A 53 -4.75 7.52 -1.67
N VAL A 54 -3.53 8.04 -1.62
CA VAL A 54 -2.77 8.53 -2.76
C VAL A 54 -1.33 8.03 -2.61
N GLY A 55 -0.81 7.39 -3.65
CA GLY A 55 0.55 6.85 -3.68
C GLY A 55 1.34 7.41 -4.86
N TYR A 56 2.64 7.68 -4.64
CA TYR A 56 3.58 8.07 -5.69
C TYR A 56 4.79 7.15 -5.67
N ASP A 57 5.31 6.84 -6.86
CA ASP A 57 6.60 6.17 -7.04
C ASP A 57 7.16 6.59 -8.41
N LEU A 58 8.49 6.62 -8.54
CA LEU A 58 9.16 6.97 -9.79
C LEU A 58 9.23 5.79 -10.76
N ASN A 59 9.13 4.56 -10.25
CA ASN A 59 9.20 3.36 -11.08
C ASN A 59 7.79 3.00 -11.62
N PRO A 60 7.54 3.14 -12.94
CA PRO A 60 6.25 2.82 -13.52
C PRO A 60 5.86 1.35 -13.36
N GLU A 61 6.83 0.42 -13.29
CA GLU A 61 6.54 -1.00 -13.07
C GLU A 61 5.94 -1.25 -11.68
N TYR A 62 6.39 -0.50 -10.68
CA TYR A 62 5.84 -0.57 -9.32
C TYR A 62 4.45 0.03 -9.24
N ILE A 63 4.19 1.12 -9.97
CA ILE A 63 2.85 1.69 -10.11
C ILE A 63 1.89 0.66 -10.73
N SER A 64 2.25 0.03 -11.86
CA SER A 64 1.40 -0.99 -12.48
C SER A 64 1.16 -2.19 -11.56
N LEU A 65 2.17 -2.61 -10.79
CA LEU A 65 2.03 -3.66 -9.79
C LEU A 65 1.08 -3.26 -8.65
N ALA A 66 1.20 -2.02 -8.15
CA ALA A 66 0.34 -1.48 -7.10
C ALA A 66 -1.12 -1.41 -7.57
N GLU A 67 -1.38 -0.90 -8.77
CA GLU A 67 -2.72 -0.83 -9.38
C GLU A 67 -3.35 -2.22 -9.49
N LYS A 68 -2.61 -3.21 -9.99
CA LYS A 68 -3.08 -4.59 -10.08
C LYS A 68 -3.49 -5.13 -8.71
N ARG A 69 -2.64 -4.95 -7.69
CA ARG A 69 -2.94 -5.39 -6.32
C ARG A 69 -4.19 -4.71 -5.74
N LEU A 70 -4.41 -3.43 -6.07
CA LEU A 70 -5.56 -2.66 -5.62
C LEU A 70 -6.88 -3.05 -6.31
N GLN A 71 -6.81 -3.65 -7.50
CA GLN A 71 -7.97 -4.23 -8.19
C GLN A 71 -8.37 -5.59 -7.60
N ASP A 72 -7.39 -6.39 -7.20
CA ASP A 72 -7.58 -7.74 -6.65
C ASP A 72 -7.98 -7.76 -5.16
N THR A 73 -7.91 -6.61 -4.46
CA THR A 73 -8.23 -6.46 -3.03
C THR A 73 -9.50 -5.67 -2.82
#